data_AF-Q4BWL4-F1
#
_entry.id   AF-Q4BWL4-F1
#
_cell.length_a   1.000
_cell.length_b   1.000
_cell.length_c   1.000
_cell.angle_alpha   90.00
_cell.angle_beta   90.00
_cell.angle_gamma   90.00
#
_symmetry.space_group_name_H-M   'P 1'
#
loop_
_entity.id
_entity.type
_entity.pdbx_description
1 polymer ?
#
loop_
_entity_poly.entity_id
_entity_poly.type
_entity_poly.pdbx_seq_one_letter_code
_entity_poly.pdbx_strand_id
1 'polypeptide(L)'
;MLRKLSLARVGLTVGGILTIIGFVAYAVDNPTLNLAGFFYGVPILLGGLALKAAELKPIPYSQSTSPEIIALREEKATPTQDQIRKDVTRYRYGQEAHLDDSLERLGLSPSDEDRPVLVAIREENIEGNYGLILEFDSPFITLETWQDKKEKITKFFGPDITVRIDPKEDNEIDIFLISSSKTQEG
;
A
#
# COMPACT_ATOMS: atom_id res chain seq x y z
N MET A 1 -12.62 -7.69 -3.01
CA MET A 1 -13.34 -6.39 -3.11
C MET A 1 -13.18 -5.52 -1.85
N LEU A 2 -13.26 -6.05 -0.62
CA LEU A 2 -13.16 -5.24 0.61
C LEU A 2 -11.84 -4.46 0.82
N ARG A 3 -10.72 -4.94 0.26
CA ARG A 3 -9.38 -4.32 0.46
C ARG A 3 -9.24 -2.93 -0.17
N LYS A 4 -10.10 -2.58 -1.14
CA LYS A 4 -10.14 -1.26 -1.77
C LYS A 4 -11.15 -0.31 -1.12
N LEU A 5 -11.89 -0.77 -0.11
CA LEU A 5 -12.87 0.05 0.61
C LEU A 5 -12.23 0.64 1.86
N SER A 6 -12.26 1.97 1.97
CA SER A 6 -11.80 2.66 3.17
C SER A 6 -12.76 2.40 4.33
N LEU A 7 -12.27 1.79 5.40
CA LEU A 7 -12.99 1.58 6.65
C LEU A 7 -13.33 2.92 7.31
N ALA A 8 -12.45 3.92 7.16
CA ALA A 8 -12.74 5.28 7.59
C ALA A 8 -13.99 5.82 6.90
N ARG A 9 -14.08 5.73 5.56
CA ARG A 9 -15.27 6.17 4.81
C ARG A 9 -16.52 5.41 5.24
N VAL A 10 -16.42 4.10 5.48
CA VAL A 10 -17.55 3.30 5.96
C VAL A 10 -18.02 3.79 7.33
N GLY A 11 -17.11 3.93 8.29
CA GLY A 11 -17.43 4.42 9.65
C GLY A 11 -18.01 5.83 9.63
N LEU A 12 -17.44 6.73 8.84
CA LEU A 12 -17.97 8.09 8.67
C LEU A 12 -19.37 8.12 8.06
N THR A 13 -19.62 7.28 7.05
CA THR A 13 -20.91 7.24 6.36
C THR A 13 -21.98 6.63 7.26
N VAL A 14 -21.73 5.44 7.80
CA VAL A 14 -22.68 4.72 8.67
C VAL A 14 -22.90 5.48 9.97
N GLY A 15 -21.80 5.90 10.63
CA GLY A 15 -21.85 6.69 11.85
C GLY A 15 -22.56 8.03 11.64
N GLY A 16 -22.24 8.74 10.56
CA GLY A 16 -22.89 10.01 10.20
C GLY A 16 -24.40 9.87 9.99
N ILE A 17 -24.84 8.85 9.23
CA ILE A 17 -26.27 8.58 9.03
C ILE A 17 -26.97 8.30 10.36
N LEU A 18 -26.41 7.41 11.20
CA LEU A 18 -27.00 7.07 12.50
C LEU A 18 -27.06 8.26 13.46
N THR A 19 -26.00 9.08 13.48
CA THR A 19 -25.96 10.32 14.27
C THR A 19 -27.01 11.32 13.80
N ILE A 20 -27.18 11.52 12.49
CA ILE A 20 -28.22 12.39 11.93
C ILE A 20 -29.62 11.86 12.30
N ILE A 21 -29.85 10.56 12.20
CA ILE A 21 -31.11 9.94 12.65
C ILE A 21 -31.35 10.22 14.14
N GLY A 22 -30.31 10.12 14.97
CA GLY A 22 -30.38 10.46 16.39
C GLY A 22 -30.80 11.91 16.63
N PHE A 23 -30.25 12.87 15.89
CA PHE A 23 -30.62 14.29 15.97
C PHE A 23 -32.06 14.54 15.49
N VAL A 24 -32.49 13.91 14.38
CA VAL A 24 -33.87 14.02 13.90
C VAL A 24 -34.84 13.43 14.92
N ALA A 25 -34.52 12.27 15.47
CA ALA A 25 -35.33 11.61 16.50
C ALA A 25 -35.46 12.46 17.77
N TYR A 26 -34.39 13.17 18.16
CA TYR A 26 -34.45 14.15 19.25
C TYR A 26 -35.42 15.29 18.93
N ALA A 27 -35.35 15.85 17.72
CA ALA A 27 -36.21 16.97 17.31
C ALA A 27 -37.71 16.63 17.19
N VAL A 28 -38.05 15.34 17.07
CA VAL A 28 -39.45 14.85 17.01
C VAL A 28 -39.88 14.12 18.28
N ASP A 29 -39.17 14.30 19.40
CA ASP A 29 -39.47 13.70 20.71
C ASP A 29 -39.58 12.16 20.67
N ASN A 30 -38.72 11.48 19.90
CA ASN A 30 -38.61 10.02 19.89
C ASN A 30 -37.36 9.56 20.67
N PRO A 31 -37.48 9.33 22.00
CA PRO A 31 -36.34 9.04 22.86
C PRO A 31 -35.67 7.70 22.58
N THR A 32 -36.43 6.68 22.17
CA THR A 32 -35.88 5.35 21.87
C THR A 32 -34.96 5.39 20.65
N LEU A 33 -35.41 6.05 19.57
CA LEU A 33 -34.62 6.17 18.36
C LEU A 33 -33.47 7.16 18.52
N ASN A 34 -33.66 8.23 19.30
CA ASN A 34 -32.58 9.16 19.66
C ASN A 34 -31.45 8.42 20.38
N LEU A 35 -31.79 7.66 21.43
CA LEU A 35 -30.81 6.89 22.21
C LEU A 35 -30.05 5.91 21.30
N ALA A 36 -30.75 5.14 20.47
CA ALA A 36 -30.11 4.21 19.54
C ALA A 36 -29.20 4.95 18.54
N GLY A 37 -29.68 6.04 17.95
CA GLY A 37 -28.91 6.85 17.00
C GLY A 37 -27.63 7.42 17.60
N PHE A 38 -27.67 7.91 18.83
CA PHE A 38 -26.48 8.44 19.49
C PHE A 38 -25.55 7.36 20.02
N PHE A 39 -26.07 6.33 20.68
CA PHE A 39 -25.25 5.30 21.31
C PHE A 39 -24.43 4.47 20.31
N TYR A 40 -24.97 4.27 19.11
CA TYR A 40 -24.23 3.59 18.04
C TYR A 40 -23.62 4.58 17.04
N GLY A 41 -24.35 5.62 16.64
CA GLY A 41 -23.88 6.54 15.61
C GLY A 41 -22.66 7.34 16.04
N VAL A 42 -22.68 7.96 17.22
CA VAL A 42 -21.57 8.82 17.66
C VAL A 42 -20.27 8.02 17.84
N PRO A 43 -20.24 6.87 18.53
CA PRO A 43 -19.02 6.07 18.61
C PRO A 43 -18.51 5.57 17.25
N ILE A 44 -19.41 5.13 16.34
CA ILE A 44 -19.01 4.70 15.00
C ILE A 44 -18.43 5.87 14.19
N LEU A 45 -19.05 7.05 14.28
CA LEU A 45 -18.59 8.27 13.62
C LEU A 45 -17.21 8.69 14.12
N LEU A 46 -17.01 8.72 15.44
CA LEU A 46 -15.72 9.02 16.06
C LEU A 46 -14.65 7.99 15.69
N GLY A 47 -15.01 6.70 15.67
CA GLY A 47 -14.14 5.65 15.17
C GLY A 47 -13.76 5.84 13.69
N GLY A 48 -14.72 6.26 12.86
CA GLY A 48 -14.48 6.61 11.45
C GLY A 48 -13.53 7.81 11.30
N LEU A 49 -13.67 8.84 12.13
CA LEU A 49 -12.77 10.00 12.17
C LEU A 49 -11.36 9.60 12.62
N ALA A 50 -11.24 8.77 13.66
CA ALA A 50 -9.96 8.27 14.14
C ALA A 50 -9.24 7.44 13.06
N LEU A 51 -9.96 6.53 12.40
CA LEU A 51 -9.43 5.78 11.26
C LEU A 51 -9.03 6.71 10.11
N LYS A 52 -9.78 7.78 9.86
CA LYS A 52 -9.46 8.74 8.80
C LYS A 52 -8.15 9.47 9.07
N ALA A 53 -7.90 9.85 10.33
CA ALA A 53 -6.68 10.52 10.74
C ALA A 53 -5.44 9.62 10.61
N ALA A 54 -5.61 8.31 10.83
CA ALA A 54 -4.55 7.32 10.71
C ALA A 54 -4.51 6.62 9.34
N GLU A 55 -5.27 7.08 8.34
CA GLU A 55 -5.46 6.39 7.06
C GLU A 55 -4.27 6.60 6.12
N LEU A 56 -3.66 5.50 5.70
CA LEU A 56 -2.70 5.46 4.61
C LEU A 56 -3.37 4.92 3.34
N LYS A 57 -3.33 5.73 2.28
CA LYS A 57 -4.02 5.43 1.01
C LYS A 57 -3.31 4.35 0.21
N PRO A 58 -4.03 3.54 -0.59
CA PRO A 58 -3.42 2.65 -1.57
C PRO A 58 -2.47 3.37 -2.52
N ILE A 59 -1.35 2.73 -2.84
CA ILE A 59 -0.44 3.18 -3.88
C ILE A 59 -1.10 3.00 -5.26
N PRO A 60 -1.10 4.04 -6.11
CA PRO A 60 -1.64 3.95 -7.46
C PRO A 60 -0.72 3.14 -8.37
N TYR A 61 -1.30 2.68 -9.47
CA TYR A 61 -0.51 2.21 -10.60
C TYR A 61 -0.11 3.39 -11.47
N SER A 62 1.17 3.57 -11.77
CA SER A 62 1.64 4.65 -12.67
C SER A 62 1.20 4.41 -14.12
N GLN A 63 1.00 3.16 -14.49
CA GLN A 63 0.58 2.74 -15.83
C GLN A 63 -0.53 1.70 -15.76
N SER A 64 -1.39 1.66 -16.79
CA SER A 64 -2.41 0.61 -16.89
C SER A 64 -1.76 -0.74 -17.20
N THR A 65 -2.07 -1.75 -16.40
CA THR A 65 -1.56 -3.12 -16.63
C THR A 65 -2.29 -3.78 -17.80
N SER A 66 -1.54 -4.16 -18.84
CA SER A 66 -2.11 -4.86 -20.00
C SER A 66 -2.60 -6.27 -19.65
N PRO A 67 -3.56 -6.85 -20.39
CA PRO A 67 -3.98 -8.23 -20.20
C PRO A 67 -2.85 -9.25 -20.29
N GLU A 68 -1.85 -9.00 -21.14
CA GLU A 68 -0.65 -9.84 -21.27
C GLU A 68 0.17 -9.87 -19.99
N ILE A 69 0.36 -8.72 -19.35
CA ILE A 69 1.09 -8.61 -18.08
C ILE A 69 0.29 -9.23 -16.93
N ILE A 70 -1.05 -9.11 -16.96
CA ILE A 70 -1.93 -9.78 -15.99
C ILE A 70 -1.79 -11.31 -16.09
N ALA A 71 -1.78 -11.86 -17.30
CA ALA A 71 -1.56 -13.29 -17.52
C ALA A 71 -0.17 -13.71 -17.05
N LEU A 72 0.86 -12.91 -17.35
CA LEU A 72 2.22 -13.16 -16.90
C LEU A 72 2.36 -13.16 -15.37
N ARG A 73 1.64 -12.26 -14.68
CA ARG A 73 1.56 -12.25 -13.22
C ARG A 73 0.95 -13.54 -12.69
N GLU A 74 -0.17 -13.98 -13.26
CA GLU A 74 -0.85 -15.20 -12.83
C GLU A 74 0.00 -16.45 -13.02
N GLU A 75 0.87 -16.46 -14.03
CA GLU A 75 1.77 -17.57 -14.34
C GLU A 75 3.07 -17.54 -13.51
N LYS A 76 3.71 -16.37 -13.38
CA LYS A 76 5.13 -16.26 -12.95
C LYS A 76 5.38 -15.43 -11.70
N ALA A 77 4.38 -14.73 -11.16
CA ALA A 77 4.61 -13.91 -9.96
C ALA A 77 4.96 -14.78 -8.75
N THR A 78 5.98 -14.37 -8.01
CA THR A 78 6.32 -15.03 -6.75
C THR A 78 5.31 -14.66 -5.65
N PRO A 79 5.15 -15.49 -4.61
CA PRO A 79 4.30 -15.16 -3.47
C PRO A 79 4.65 -13.82 -2.82
N THR A 80 5.96 -13.49 -2.74
CA THR A 80 6.41 -12.21 -2.18
C THR A 80 6.00 -11.02 -3.04
N GLN A 81 6.21 -11.07 -4.37
CA GLN A 81 5.78 -9.98 -5.27
C GLN A 81 4.26 -9.76 -5.14
N ASP A 82 3.51 -10.86 -5.10
CA ASP A 82 2.06 -10.81 -5.07
C ASP A 82 1.53 -10.32 -3.70
N GLN A 83 2.24 -10.62 -2.62
CA GLN A 83 2.00 -10.06 -1.30
C GLN A 83 2.28 -8.55 -1.26
N ILE A 84 3.46 -8.12 -1.70
CA ILE A 84 3.86 -6.70 -1.75
C ILE A 84 2.81 -5.88 -2.50
N ARG A 85 2.49 -6.31 -3.74
CA ARG A 85 1.49 -5.64 -4.57
C ARG A 85 0.14 -5.52 -3.86
N LYS A 86 -0.37 -6.60 -3.25
CA LYS A 86 -1.64 -6.58 -2.51
C LYS A 86 -1.57 -5.71 -1.25
N ASP A 87 -0.39 -5.58 -0.65
CA ASP A 87 -0.17 -4.88 0.60
C ASP A 87 -0.06 -3.37 0.42
N VAL A 88 0.57 -2.92 -0.67
CA VAL A 88 0.70 -1.49 -1.00
C VAL A 88 -0.53 -0.93 -1.72
N THR A 89 -1.32 -1.79 -2.40
CA THR A 89 -2.56 -1.38 -3.11
C THR A 89 -3.82 -1.46 -2.26
N ARG A 90 -3.70 -1.48 -0.93
CA ARG A 90 -4.84 -1.47 0.00
C ARG A 90 -4.75 -0.34 1.02
N TYR A 91 -5.89 0.01 1.60
CA TYR A 91 -5.92 0.94 2.71
C TYR A 91 -5.24 0.32 3.94
N ARG A 92 -4.37 1.11 4.58
CA ARG A 92 -3.68 0.79 5.83
C ARG A 92 -4.04 1.84 6.87
N TYR A 93 -3.85 1.49 8.14
CA TYR A 93 -4.15 2.39 9.26
C TYR A 93 -3.03 2.31 10.29
N GLY A 94 -2.60 3.46 10.79
CA GLY A 94 -1.57 3.56 11.82
C GLY A 94 -0.15 3.28 11.32
N GLN A 95 0.08 3.40 10.01
CA GLN A 95 1.41 3.36 9.39
C GLN A 95 1.62 4.68 8.68
N GLU A 96 2.85 5.20 8.75
CA GLU A 96 3.16 6.49 8.16
C GLU A 96 3.46 6.39 6.65
N ALA A 97 4.11 5.31 6.23
CA ALA A 97 4.39 5.01 4.82
C ALA A 97 4.19 3.53 4.49
N HIS A 98 4.07 3.23 3.20
CA HIS A 98 4.07 1.85 2.74
C HIS A 98 5.48 1.28 2.80
N LEU A 99 5.59 0.00 3.15
CA LEU A 99 6.87 -0.73 3.31
C LEU A 99 7.79 -0.16 4.40
N ASP A 100 7.25 0.62 5.35
CA ASP A 100 7.99 1.27 6.44
C ASP A 100 8.93 0.31 7.20
N ASP A 101 8.36 -0.72 7.84
CA ASP A 101 9.13 -1.79 8.52
C ASP A 101 10.16 -2.46 7.61
N SER A 102 9.88 -2.53 6.30
CA SER A 102 10.80 -3.17 5.35
C SER A 102 11.99 -2.25 5.07
N LEU A 103 11.74 -0.97 4.84
CA LEU A 103 12.79 0.05 4.63
C LEU A 103 13.65 0.21 5.89
N GLU A 104 13.06 0.21 7.08
CA GLU A 104 13.79 0.23 8.35
C GLU A 104 14.74 -0.97 8.46
N ARG A 105 14.23 -2.20 8.22
CA ARG A 105 15.06 -3.42 8.24
C ARG A 105 16.15 -3.42 7.18
N LEU A 106 15.90 -2.81 6.03
CA LEU A 106 16.90 -2.65 4.97
C LEU A 106 17.96 -1.59 5.34
N GLY A 107 17.70 -0.74 6.33
CA GLY A 107 18.56 0.38 6.71
C GLY A 107 18.44 1.54 5.72
N LEU A 108 17.25 1.71 5.15
CA LEU A 108 16.85 2.78 4.23
C LEU A 108 15.82 3.71 4.88
N SER A 109 15.73 3.71 6.21
CA SER A 109 14.91 4.65 6.98
C SER A 109 15.77 5.23 8.10
N PRO A 110 16.63 6.24 7.81
CA PRO A 110 17.47 6.87 8.82
C PRO A 110 16.63 7.70 9.81
N SER A 111 15.52 8.27 9.34
CA SER A 111 14.47 8.93 10.13
C SER A 111 13.14 8.83 9.37
N ASP A 112 12.01 9.10 10.04
CA ASP A 112 10.68 9.09 9.41
C ASP A 112 10.53 10.16 8.30
N GLU A 113 11.27 11.28 8.41
CA GLU A 113 11.26 12.38 7.44
C GLU A 113 12.21 12.13 6.26
N ASP A 114 13.30 11.40 6.50
CA ASP A 114 14.36 11.16 5.50
C ASP A 114 14.19 9.83 4.75
N ARG A 115 13.14 9.05 5.05
CA ARG A 115 12.88 7.76 4.39
C ARG A 115 12.33 7.97 2.97
N PRO A 116 12.64 7.05 2.04
CA PRO A 116 12.06 7.08 0.72
C PRO A 116 10.58 6.68 0.78
N VAL A 117 9.76 7.32 -0.04
CA VAL A 117 8.31 7.12 -0.06
C VAL A 117 7.90 6.41 -1.34
N LEU A 118 7.20 5.29 -1.22
CA LEU A 118 6.63 4.60 -2.38
C LEU A 118 5.49 5.45 -2.96
N VAL A 119 5.66 5.97 -4.17
CA VAL A 119 4.68 6.86 -4.81
C VAL A 119 3.77 6.14 -5.80
N ALA A 120 4.30 5.12 -6.48
CA ALA A 120 3.57 4.32 -7.45
C ALA A 120 4.13 2.90 -7.56
N ILE A 121 3.33 2.02 -8.16
CA ILE A 121 3.83 0.74 -8.67
C ILE A 121 3.48 0.58 -10.14
N ARG A 122 4.21 -0.26 -10.85
CA ARG A 122 3.81 -0.76 -12.16
C ARG A 122 4.21 -2.21 -12.34
N GLU A 123 3.59 -2.84 -13.31
CA GLU A 123 3.84 -4.23 -13.68
C GLU A 123 4.34 -4.23 -15.12
N GLU A 124 5.44 -4.94 -15.39
CA GLU A 124 6.02 -5.03 -16.73
C GLU A 124 6.45 -6.46 -17.06
N ASN A 125 6.59 -6.73 -18.36
CA ASN A 125 7.26 -7.93 -18.86
C ASN A 125 8.74 -7.62 -19.04
N ILE A 126 9.60 -8.28 -18.27
CA ILE A 126 11.05 -8.11 -18.32
C ILE A 126 11.66 -9.42 -18.80
N GLU A 127 12.03 -9.47 -20.08
CA GLU A 127 12.64 -10.65 -20.71
C GLU A 127 11.81 -11.93 -20.53
N GLY A 128 10.47 -11.80 -20.61
CA GLY A 128 9.55 -12.93 -20.43
C GLY A 128 9.24 -13.26 -18.96
N ASN A 129 9.74 -12.48 -18.01
CA ASN A 129 9.48 -12.63 -16.58
C ASN A 129 8.56 -11.52 -16.05
N TYR A 130 7.84 -11.83 -14.97
CA TYR A 130 6.98 -10.86 -14.31
C TYR A 130 7.85 -9.89 -13.48
N GLY A 131 7.80 -8.61 -13.85
CA GLY A 131 8.41 -7.52 -13.11
C GLY A 131 7.36 -6.74 -12.31
N LEU A 132 7.55 -6.63 -11.00
CA LEU A 132 6.87 -5.65 -10.16
C LEU A 132 7.84 -4.51 -9.87
N ILE A 133 7.51 -3.31 -10.33
CA ILE A 133 8.35 -2.12 -10.14
C ILE A 133 7.74 -1.29 -9.01
N LEU A 134 8.59 -0.93 -8.06
CA LEU A 134 8.28 -0.02 -6.97
C LEU A 134 8.94 1.33 -7.28
N GLU A 135 8.15 2.38 -7.46
CA GLU A 135 8.63 3.73 -7.77
C GLU A 135 8.72 4.53 -6.47
N PHE A 136 9.94 4.81 -6.01
CA PHE A 136 10.19 5.56 -4.79
C PHE A 136 10.58 6.99 -5.11
N ASP A 137 10.02 7.95 -4.37
CA ASP A 137 10.60 9.27 -4.21
C ASP A 137 11.64 9.21 -3.07
N SER A 138 12.90 9.52 -3.38
CA SER A 138 14.05 9.29 -2.50
C SER A 138 14.98 10.51 -2.43
N PRO A 139 14.51 11.66 -1.92
CA PRO A 139 15.27 12.91 -1.94
C PRO A 139 16.50 12.90 -1.01
N PHE A 140 16.50 12.07 0.03
CA PHE A 140 17.55 12.03 1.05
C PHE A 140 18.46 10.80 0.98
N ILE A 141 18.07 9.77 0.22
CA ILE A 141 18.87 8.55 0.03
C ILE A 141 19.38 8.49 -1.40
N THR A 142 20.71 8.52 -1.53
CA THR A 142 21.39 8.50 -2.83
C THR A 142 21.25 7.16 -3.55
N LEU A 143 21.35 7.20 -4.88
CA LEU A 143 21.39 5.99 -5.70
C LEU A 143 22.51 5.02 -5.27
N GLU A 144 23.69 5.54 -4.88
CA GLU A 144 24.80 4.72 -4.42
C GLU A 144 24.41 3.92 -3.17
N THR A 145 23.77 4.56 -2.19
CA THR A 145 23.27 3.88 -0.99
C THR A 145 22.26 2.79 -1.34
N TRP A 146 21.37 3.03 -2.30
CA TRP A 146 20.44 2.02 -2.79
C TRP A 146 21.14 0.83 -3.44
N GLN A 147 22.13 1.09 -4.30
CA GLN A 147 22.92 0.05 -4.96
C GLN A 147 23.71 -0.80 -3.95
N ASP A 148 24.29 -0.18 -2.93
CA ASP A 148 24.98 -0.89 -1.83
C ASP A 148 24.04 -1.83 -1.06
N LYS A 149 22.74 -1.51 -0.99
CA LYS A 149 21.74 -2.38 -0.36
C LYS A 149 21.16 -3.42 -1.31
N LYS A 150 21.48 -3.42 -2.61
CA LYS A 150 20.87 -4.32 -3.61
C LYS A 150 20.89 -5.80 -3.20
N GLU A 151 22.02 -6.30 -2.71
CA GLU A 151 22.14 -7.69 -2.27
C GLU A 151 21.25 -7.98 -1.03
N LYS A 152 21.20 -7.04 -0.09
CA LYS A 152 20.35 -7.12 1.11
C LYS A 152 18.86 -7.10 0.73
N ILE A 153 18.47 -6.23 -0.21
CA ILE A 153 17.10 -6.14 -0.75
C ILE A 153 16.71 -7.47 -1.42
N THR A 154 17.61 -8.03 -2.22
CA THR A 154 17.39 -9.33 -2.89
C THR A 154 17.15 -10.44 -1.87
N LYS A 155 18.01 -10.54 -0.84
CA LYS A 155 17.85 -11.52 0.23
C LYS A 155 16.58 -11.30 1.06
N PHE A 156 16.19 -10.04 1.28
CA PHE A 156 15.01 -9.67 2.08
C PHE A 156 13.70 -10.10 1.42
N PHE A 157 13.55 -9.89 0.11
CA PHE A 157 12.33 -10.27 -0.62
C PHE A 157 12.27 -11.77 -0.94
N GLY A 158 13.37 -12.50 -0.72
CA GLY A 158 13.39 -13.95 -0.70
C GLY A 158 13.82 -14.57 -2.02
N PRO A 159 13.73 -15.91 -2.11
CA PRO A 159 14.22 -16.66 -3.27
C PRO A 159 13.40 -16.35 -4.53
N ASP A 160 13.99 -16.66 -5.69
CA ASP A 160 13.34 -16.54 -7.00
C ASP A 160 12.94 -15.09 -7.37
N ILE A 161 13.61 -14.10 -6.77
CA ILE A 161 13.50 -12.68 -7.13
C ILE A 161 14.89 -12.14 -7.44
N THR A 162 15.01 -11.49 -8.59
CA THR A 162 16.16 -10.67 -8.95
C THR A 162 15.79 -9.21 -8.78
N VAL A 163 16.65 -8.44 -8.11
CA VAL A 163 16.45 -7.00 -7.91
C VAL A 163 17.30 -6.22 -8.91
N ARG A 164 16.68 -5.26 -9.60
CA ARG A 164 17.38 -4.21 -10.35
C ARG A 164 16.96 -2.85 -9.79
N ILE A 165 17.89 -1.91 -9.75
CA ILE A 165 17.71 -0.57 -9.20
C ILE A 165 18.14 0.39 -10.29
N ASP A 166 17.21 1.20 -10.79
CA ASP A 166 17.48 2.18 -11.82
C ASP A 166 17.08 3.58 -11.32
N PRO A 167 17.90 4.62 -11.56
CA PRO A 167 17.53 5.99 -11.24
C PRO A 167 16.48 6.50 -12.23
N LYS A 168 15.66 7.44 -11.76
CA LYS A 168 14.70 8.22 -12.56
C LYS A 168 14.92 9.71 -12.28
N GLU A 169 14.19 10.58 -12.97
CA GLU A 169 14.27 12.03 -12.78
C GLU A 169 13.84 12.44 -11.36
N ASP A 170 14.21 13.64 -10.92
CA ASP A 170 13.73 14.27 -9.67
C ASP A 170 13.94 13.48 -8.36
N ASN A 171 15.04 12.73 -8.24
CA ASN A 171 15.36 11.86 -7.08
C ASN A 171 14.44 10.65 -6.93
N GLU A 172 13.72 10.28 -7.99
CA GLU A 172 12.99 9.03 -8.02
C GLU A 172 13.91 7.83 -8.30
N ILE A 173 13.60 6.70 -7.68
CA ILE A 173 14.34 5.44 -7.82
C ILE A 173 13.35 4.31 -8.06
N ASP A 174 13.57 3.59 -9.15
CA ASP A 174 12.78 2.41 -9.49
C ASP A 174 13.46 1.15 -8.98
N ILE A 175 12.74 0.39 -8.15
CA ILE A 175 13.15 -0.93 -7.67
C ILE A 175 12.36 -1.99 -8.42
N PHE A 176 13.04 -2.68 -9.32
CA PHE A 176 12.49 -3.78 -10.09
C PHE A 176 12.63 -5.08 -9.30
N LEU A 177 11.51 -5.69 -8.95
CA LEU A 177 11.45 -7.04 -8.42
C LEU A 177 11.06 -7.96 -9.58
N ILE A 178 12.01 -8.70 -10.12
CA ILE A 178 11.83 -9.54 -11.31
C ILE A 178 11.74 -10.99 -10.87
N SER A 179 10.70 -11.71 -11.28
CA SER A 179 10.58 -13.15 -11.00
C SER A 179 11.70 -13.89 -11.71
N SER A 180 12.48 -14.69 -10.99
CA SER A 180 13.46 -15.59 -11.59
C SER A 180 12.79 -16.95 -11.77
N SER A 181 12.55 -17.35 -13.01
CA SER A 181 12.24 -18.75 -13.28
C SER A 181 13.45 -19.57 -12.85
N LYS A 182 13.28 -20.54 -11.94
CA LYS A 182 14.27 -21.61 -11.81
C LYS A 182 14.50 -22.18 -13.21
N THR A 183 15.70 -21.99 -13.76
CA THR A 183 16.20 -22.91 -14.78
C THR A 183 16.04 -24.29 -14.15
N GLN A 184 15.14 -25.10 -14.69
CA GLN A 184 15.11 -26.51 -14.39
C GLN A 184 16.44 -27.05 -14.92
N GLU A 185 17.44 -27.14 -14.05
CA GLU A 185 18.57 -28.03 -14.26
C GLU A 185 17.98 -29.44 -14.18
N GLY A 186 17.73 -30.01 -15.37
CA GLY A 186 17.41 -31.42 -15.57
C GLY A 186 18.67 -32.28 -15.52
#